data_AF-A0A957AX39-F1
#
_entry.id   AF-A0A957AX39-F1
#
_cell.length_a   1.000
_cell.length_b   1.000
_cell.length_c   1.000
_cell.angle_alpha   90.00
_cell.angle_beta   90.00
_cell.angle_gamma   90.00
#
_symmetry.space_group_name_H-M   'P 1'
#
loop_
_entity.id
_entity.type
_entity.pdbx_description
1 polymer ?
#
loop_
_entity_poly.entity_id
_entity_poly.type
_entity_poly.pdbx_seq_one_letter_code
_entity_poly.pdbx_strand_id
1 'polypeptide(L)'
;MNSDFIPFQLEQAQQDGGSWDYRPWGTRSLKIRLATTQDLGPLRLRWPGAIQKAGLVCAYVGAGSEFVISWGGGHDPDVPVRTEDKWGAFEEIAPVLAGAEPNFLYFNVTHSGEALPESVPLTVEAYPDGGGTAVATLTLHLQRPAELPKRVIRLLPVTAGQRWEASEGEFLPLYDCRWWPARTVTYEKAERPPLAVQREGEQLLVQWAGQTVARIVDQTRPLVLDQLDDVKFELFQFITPAREYLALRVWFFWLNKEIKVLSLGGLGRHEVPDAERFDLLLRKKDGLVTLACTDLHWREMWGQVIEPPLVATIGLNLQQKAELGEEKLGSVFKKAAKDARRDYNPIGYIERLAEDLAQDDEELITRAKGTEAHVPMLNNVQQVTAGPDGQTIVVTKGTSTEHEMTSSDV
;
A
#
# COMPACT_ATOMS: atom_id res chain seq x y z
N MET A 1 -37.74 -17.59 11.10
CA MET A 1 -37.29 -16.19 10.94
C MET A 1 -36.23 -16.21 9.88
N ASN A 2 -36.48 -15.59 8.72
CA ASN A 2 -35.43 -15.41 7.73
C ASN A 2 -34.40 -14.48 8.38
N SER A 3 -33.21 -15.00 8.69
CA SER A 3 -32.07 -14.16 9.02
C SER A 3 -31.74 -13.38 7.77
N ASP A 4 -32.15 -12.11 7.72
CA ASP A 4 -31.81 -11.19 6.66
C ASP A 4 -30.28 -11.04 6.65
N PHE A 5 -29.61 -11.81 5.79
CA PHE A 5 -28.17 -11.73 5.60
C PHE A 5 -27.84 -10.37 4.98
N ILE A 6 -26.97 -9.60 5.64
CA ILE A 6 -26.46 -8.34 5.11
C ILE A 6 -25.50 -8.67 3.96
N PRO A 7 -25.68 -8.08 2.77
CA PRO A 7 -24.82 -8.39 1.64
C PRO A 7 -23.44 -7.77 1.84
N PHE A 8 -22.46 -8.58 2.22
CA PHE A 8 -21.08 -8.29 1.85
C PHE A 8 -20.96 -8.40 0.33
N GLN A 9 -20.44 -7.36 -0.31
CA GLN A 9 -20.19 -7.38 -1.74
C GLN A 9 -18.71 -7.12 -1.99
N LEU A 10 -18.10 -8.00 -2.79
CA LEU A 10 -16.80 -7.70 -3.36
C LEU A 10 -17.01 -6.66 -4.47
N GLU A 11 -16.53 -5.44 -4.27
CA GLU A 11 -16.74 -4.34 -5.22
C GLU A 11 -16.10 -4.66 -6.58
N GLN A 12 -14.99 -5.39 -6.55
CA GLN A 12 -14.23 -5.80 -7.74
C GLN A 12 -14.87 -6.99 -8.49
N ALA A 13 -15.87 -7.67 -7.94
CA ALA A 13 -16.43 -8.91 -8.49
C ALA A 13 -17.95 -8.86 -8.79
N GLN A 14 -18.52 -7.68 -8.99
CA GLN A 14 -19.97 -7.51 -9.17
C GLN A 14 -20.59 -8.18 -10.41
N GLN A 15 -19.90 -9.04 -11.18
CA GLN A 15 -20.50 -9.65 -12.38
C GLN A 15 -20.39 -11.18 -12.53
N ASP A 16 -19.59 -11.94 -11.77
CA ASP A 16 -19.53 -13.41 -11.95
C ASP A 16 -19.12 -14.20 -10.69
N GLY A 17 -20.10 -14.68 -9.92
CA GLY A 17 -19.99 -15.94 -9.15
C GLY A 17 -18.95 -16.04 -8.01
N GLY A 18 -18.34 -14.94 -7.55
CA GLY A 18 -17.44 -14.95 -6.39
C GLY A 18 -16.07 -15.61 -6.62
N SER A 19 -15.64 -15.77 -7.87
CA SER A 19 -14.30 -16.26 -8.23
C SER A 19 -13.34 -15.11 -8.56
N TRP A 20 -12.08 -15.26 -8.15
CA TRP A 20 -11.02 -14.29 -8.40
C TRP A 20 -9.67 -14.98 -8.60
N ASP A 21 -8.94 -14.67 -9.68
CA ASP A 21 -7.61 -15.23 -9.87
C ASP A 21 -6.69 -14.74 -8.74
N TYR A 22 -6.00 -15.62 -8.02
CA TYR A 22 -4.90 -15.17 -7.18
C TYR A 22 -3.65 -14.94 -8.05
N ARG A 23 -2.68 -14.20 -7.51
CA ARG A 23 -1.37 -14.04 -8.17
C ARG A 23 -0.38 -15.04 -7.57
N PRO A 24 0.05 -16.07 -8.32
CA PRO A 24 1.11 -16.97 -7.87
C PRO A 24 2.34 -16.21 -7.42
N TRP A 25 2.73 -16.43 -6.16
CA TRP A 25 3.90 -15.83 -5.49
C TRP A 25 3.90 -14.30 -5.44
N GLY A 26 2.72 -13.68 -5.52
CA GLY A 26 2.54 -12.24 -5.43
C GLY A 26 1.38 -11.87 -4.52
N THR A 27 1.05 -10.58 -4.50
CA THR A 27 0.02 -10.00 -3.63
C THR A 27 -1.10 -9.40 -4.48
N ARG A 28 -2.35 -9.67 -4.09
CA ARG A 28 -3.52 -8.96 -4.58
C ARG A 28 -4.20 -8.21 -3.45
N SER A 29 -4.77 -7.04 -3.74
CA SER A 29 -5.58 -6.31 -2.77
C SER A 29 -7.05 -6.54 -2.99
N LEU A 30 -7.70 -7.04 -1.96
CA LEU A 30 -9.12 -7.34 -1.90
C LEU A 30 -9.85 -6.14 -1.30
N LYS A 31 -10.82 -5.57 -2.05
CA LYS A 31 -11.65 -4.44 -1.59
C LYS A 31 -13.08 -4.90 -1.35
N ILE A 32 -13.44 -5.08 -0.09
CA ILE A 32 -14.77 -5.54 0.32
C ILE A 32 -15.62 -4.33 0.68
N ARG A 33 -16.80 -4.23 0.04
CA ARG A 33 -17.80 -3.23 0.35
C ARG A 33 -18.83 -3.83 1.31
N LEU A 34 -19.05 -3.15 2.42
CA LEU A 34 -20.16 -3.43 3.33
C LEU A 34 -21.18 -2.31 3.23
N ALA A 35 -22.40 -2.67 2.82
CA ALA A 35 -23.57 -1.80 2.87
C ALA A 35 -24.67 -2.52 3.65
N THR A 36 -25.36 -1.79 4.52
CA THR A 36 -26.45 -2.31 5.34
C THR A 36 -27.68 -1.42 5.24
N THR A 37 -28.86 -2.04 5.29
CA THR A 37 -30.16 -1.36 5.41
C THR A 37 -30.65 -1.29 6.85
N GLN A 38 -29.90 -1.89 7.79
CA GLN A 38 -30.22 -1.95 9.21
C GLN A 38 -29.07 -1.38 10.03
N ASP A 39 -29.39 -0.75 11.15
CA ASP A 39 -28.39 -0.34 12.13
C ASP A 39 -27.79 -1.58 12.79
N LEU A 40 -26.47 -1.70 12.71
CA LEU A 40 -25.70 -2.75 13.33
C LEU A 40 -24.83 -2.11 14.40
N GLY A 41 -24.71 -2.79 15.54
CA GLY A 41 -23.72 -2.43 16.54
C GLY A 41 -22.29 -2.52 16.00
N PRO A 42 -21.27 -2.24 16.84
CA PRO A 42 -19.88 -2.46 16.48
C PRO A 42 -19.66 -3.90 15.98
N LEU A 43 -18.99 -4.04 14.84
CA LEU A 43 -18.72 -5.33 14.21
C LEU A 43 -17.21 -5.56 14.05
N ARG A 44 -16.83 -6.84 14.14
CA ARG A 44 -15.48 -7.33 13.90
C ARG A 44 -15.46 -8.33 12.76
N LEU A 45 -14.31 -8.52 12.14
CA LEU A 45 -14.10 -9.53 11.11
C LEU A 45 -13.25 -10.68 11.63
N ARG A 46 -13.55 -11.87 11.13
CA ARG A 46 -12.71 -13.06 11.28
C ARG A 46 -12.65 -13.85 9.98
N TRP A 47 -11.59 -14.65 9.88
CA TRP A 47 -11.35 -15.59 8.78
C TRP A 47 -11.52 -17.01 9.33
N PRO A 48 -12.68 -17.67 9.15
CA PRO A 48 -12.93 -19.00 9.73
C PRO A 48 -11.89 -20.03 9.29
N GLY A 49 -11.38 -20.80 10.25
CA GLY A 49 -10.35 -21.82 10.00
C GLY A 49 -8.95 -21.26 9.75
N ALA A 50 -8.77 -19.93 9.71
CA ALA A 50 -7.46 -19.35 9.58
C ALA A 50 -6.68 -19.42 10.89
N ILE A 51 -5.38 -19.66 10.76
CA ILE A 51 -4.45 -19.59 11.90
C ILE A 51 -4.05 -18.12 12.07
N GLN A 52 -4.26 -17.54 13.25
CA GLN A 52 -3.74 -16.22 13.59
C GLN A 52 -2.38 -16.37 14.27
N LYS A 53 -1.40 -15.52 13.91
CA LYS A 53 -0.09 -15.48 14.56
C LYS A 53 -0.06 -14.37 15.60
N ALA A 54 0.27 -14.72 16.84
CA ALA A 54 0.36 -13.76 17.94
C ALA A 54 1.34 -12.63 17.61
N GLY A 55 0.95 -11.40 17.96
CA GLY A 55 1.73 -10.20 17.63
C GLY A 55 1.61 -9.75 16.17
N LEU A 56 0.99 -10.54 15.27
CA LEU A 56 0.77 -10.16 13.89
C LEU A 56 -0.70 -9.81 13.60
N VAL A 57 -0.91 -9.01 12.55
CA VAL A 57 -2.22 -8.67 11.98
C VAL A 57 -2.43 -9.43 10.68
N CYS A 58 -2.40 -10.76 10.78
CA CYS A 58 -2.55 -11.64 9.64
C CYS A 58 -3.29 -12.94 9.96
N ALA A 59 -3.78 -13.58 8.90
CA ALA A 59 -4.46 -14.86 8.90
C ALA A 59 -3.89 -15.74 7.78
N TYR A 60 -3.67 -17.01 8.07
CA TYR A 60 -3.19 -17.98 7.08
C TYR A 60 -4.35 -18.85 6.58
N VAL A 61 -4.49 -18.97 5.25
CA VAL A 61 -5.60 -19.70 4.61
C VAL A 61 -5.07 -20.75 3.63
N GLY A 62 -5.76 -21.89 3.59
CA GLY A 62 -5.41 -23.06 2.79
C GLY A 62 -4.80 -24.19 3.64
N ALA A 63 -4.80 -25.41 3.12
CA ALA A 63 -4.39 -26.60 3.85
C ALA A 63 -2.92 -26.57 4.30
N GLY A 64 -2.07 -25.94 3.50
CA GLY A 64 -0.66 -25.72 3.77
C GLY A 64 -0.31 -24.28 4.13
N SER A 65 -1.30 -23.45 4.49
CA SER A 65 -1.11 -21.99 4.69
C SER A 65 -0.57 -21.30 3.43
N GLU A 66 -1.07 -21.69 2.25
CA GLU A 66 -0.62 -21.21 0.95
C GLU A 66 -0.80 -19.70 0.80
N PHE A 67 -1.80 -19.13 1.48
CA PHE A 67 -2.13 -17.71 1.44
C PHE A 67 -1.97 -17.06 2.80
N VAL A 68 -1.38 -15.86 2.80
CA VAL A 68 -1.37 -14.93 3.92
C VAL A 68 -2.34 -13.80 3.60
N ILE A 69 -3.23 -13.53 4.53
CA ILE A 69 -4.12 -12.38 4.49
C ILE A 69 -3.62 -11.41 5.54
N SER A 70 -3.23 -10.23 5.12
CA SER A 70 -2.87 -9.14 6.00
C SER A 70 -3.83 -7.97 5.82
N TRP A 71 -3.98 -7.18 6.86
CA TRP A 71 -4.84 -6.00 6.84
C TRP A 71 -4.27 -4.92 7.74
N GLY A 72 -4.72 -3.71 7.45
CA GLY A 72 -4.64 -2.62 8.40
C GLY A 72 -5.55 -2.89 9.59
N GLY A 73 -5.02 -3.28 10.75
CA GLY A 73 -5.78 -3.30 12.01
C GLY A 73 -5.00 -2.62 13.14
N GLY A 74 -5.52 -1.49 13.65
CA GLY A 74 -4.94 -0.61 14.68
C GLY A 74 -4.37 -1.27 15.93
N HIS A 75 -4.83 -0.87 17.12
CA HIS A 75 -4.38 -1.50 18.38
C HIS A 75 -5.10 -2.79 18.70
N ASP A 76 -6.10 -3.11 17.89
CA ASP A 76 -7.02 -4.18 18.16
C ASP A 76 -6.46 -5.53 17.66
N PRO A 77 -6.57 -6.61 18.46
CA PRO A 77 -6.24 -7.94 17.98
C PRO A 77 -7.01 -8.36 16.72
N ASP A 78 -8.25 -7.91 16.54
CA ASP A 78 -9.13 -8.26 15.42
C ASP A 78 -9.38 -7.07 14.48
N VAL A 79 -10.02 -7.32 13.33
CA VAL A 79 -10.32 -6.28 12.33
C VAL A 79 -11.65 -5.62 12.68
N PRO A 80 -11.71 -4.36 13.12
CA PRO A 80 -12.96 -3.64 13.19
C PRO A 80 -13.52 -3.42 11.78
N VAL A 81 -14.83 -3.56 11.61
CA VAL A 81 -15.50 -3.25 10.33
C VAL A 81 -15.52 -1.76 10.06
N ARG A 82 -15.61 -0.96 11.13
CA ARG A 82 -15.60 0.48 11.08
C ARG A 82 -14.92 1.00 12.33
N THR A 83 -14.05 1.98 12.16
CA THR A 83 -13.46 2.75 13.24
C THR A 83 -13.94 4.19 13.19
N GLU A 84 -13.96 4.84 14.34
CA GLU A 84 -14.01 6.28 14.45
C GLU A 84 -12.74 6.77 15.14
N ASP A 85 -12.14 7.83 14.59
CA ASP A 85 -11.01 8.49 15.23
C ASP A 85 -11.55 9.41 16.34
N LYS A 86 -11.34 9.01 17.59
CA LYS A 86 -11.61 9.84 18.75
C LYS A 86 -10.41 10.70 19.07
N TRP A 87 -10.68 12.01 19.08
CA TRP A 87 -9.72 13.05 19.44
C TRP A 87 -8.50 13.16 18.52
N GLY A 88 -8.52 12.55 17.34
CA GLY A 88 -7.33 12.51 16.49
C GLY A 88 -6.19 11.74 17.14
N ALA A 89 -6.53 10.86 18.11
CA ALA A 89 -5.61 10.17 19.01
C ALA A 89 -5.87 8.65 19.15
N PHE A 90 -7.12 8.17 18.94
CA PHE A 90 -7.50 6.79 19.22
C PHE A 90 -8.55 6.27 18.24
N GLU A 91 -8.32 5.09 17.67
CA GLU A 91 -9.35 4.37 16.93
C GLU A 91 -10.26 3.60 17.89
N GLU A 92 -11.55 3.90 17.87
CA GLU A 92 -12.57 3.08 18.53
C GLU A 92 -13.47 2.39 17.50
N ILE A 93 -13.96 1.19 17.83
CA ILE A 93 -14.87 0.47 16.94
C ILE A 93 -16.22 1.18 16.93
N ALA A 94 -16.67 1.55 15.75
CA ALA A 94 -17.91 2.29 15.54
C ALA A 94 -19.03 1.37 15.02
N PRO A 95 -20.31 1.70 15.30
CA PRO A 95 -21.44 1.00 14.72
C PRO A 95 -21.55 1.22 13.20
N VAL A 96 -22.12 0.24 12.51
CA VAL A 96 -22.41 0.31 11.07
C VAL A 96 -23.89 0.69 10.91
N LEU A 97 -24.15 1.95 10.59
CA LEU A 97 -25.51 2.51 10.58
C LEU A 97 -26.19 2.33 9.21
N ALA A 98 -27.51 2.14 9.23
CA ALA A 98 -28.35 2.09 8.04
C ALA A 98 -28.27 3.41 7.27
N GLY A 99 -28.15 3.31 5.94
CA GLY A 99 -28.11 4.49 5.06
C GLY A 99 -26.85 5.35 5.18
N ALA A 100 -25.88 4.97 6.03
CA ALA A 100 -24.55 5.57 6.00
C ALA A 100 -23.81 5.20 4.70
N GLU A 101 -22.76 5.95 4.39
CA GLU A 101 -21.87 5.60 3.28
C GLU A 101 -21.32 4.18 3.47
N PRO A 102 -21.14 3.42 2.37
CA PRO A 102 -20.58 2.09 2.43
C PRO A 102 -19.19 2.09 3.08
N ASN A 103 -18.96 1.12 3.96
CA ASN A 103 -17.63 0.91 4.52
C ASN A 103 -16.82 0.06 3.54
N PHE A 104 -15.59 0.48 3.26
CA PHE A 104 -14.66 -0.28 2.44
C PHE A 104 -13.58 -0.88 3.33
N LEU A 105 -13.41 -2.18 3.21
CA LEU A 105 -12.42 -2.96 3.93
C LEU A 105 -11.40 -3.45 2.92
N TYR A 106 -10.12 -3.31 3.27
CA TYR A 106 -9.03 -3.65 2.38
C TYR A 106 -8.13 -4.71 3.01
N PHE A 107 -7.85 -5.75 2.23
CA PHE A 107 -6.98 -6.85 2.64
C PHE A 107 -5.94 -7.11 1.57
N ASN A 108 -4.74 -7.50 1.97
CA ASN A 108 -3.73 -8.00 1.06
C ASN A 108 -3.71 -9.53 1.15
N VAL A 109 -3.99 -10.18 0.02
CA VAL A 109 -3.96 -11.63 -0.15
C VAL A 109 -2.66 -11.97 -0.88
N THR A 110 -1.69 -12.51 -0.13
CA THR A 110 -0.36 -12.86 -0.62
C THR A 110 -0.24 -14.37 -0.74
N HIS A 111 0.10 -14.86 -1.92
CA HIS A 111 0.46 -16.26 -2.10
C HIS A 111 1.90 -16.50 -1.63
N SER A 112 2.06 -17.25 -0.55
CA SER A 112 3.36 -17.51 0.08
C SER A 112 3.80 -18.98 0.01
N GLY A 113 2.88 -19.89 -0.34
CA GLY A 113 3.16 -21.32 -0.45
C GLY A 113 3.93 -21.71 -1.71
N GLU A 114 4.55 -22.90 -1.68
CA GLU A 114 5.09 -23.56 -2.88
C GLU A 114 3.99 -24.19 -3.74
N ALA A 115 2.97 -24.74 -3.08
CA ALA A 115 1.83 -25.34 -3.75
C ALA A 115 1.00 -24.29 -4.49
N LEU A 116 0.55 -24.63 -5.70
CA LEU A 116 -0.32 -23.80 -6.53
C LEU A 116 -1.71 -24.43 -6.66
N PRO A 117 -2.54 -24.33 -5.59
CA PRO A 117 -3.85 -24.97 -5.58
C PRO A 117 -4.75 -24.43 -6.69
N GLU A 118 -5.54 -25.30 -7.33
CA GLU A 118 -6.47 -24.91 -8.40
C GLU A 118 -7.48 -23.86 -7.91
N SER A 119 -7.98 -24.03 -6.68
CA SER A 119 -8.95 -23.16 -6.05
C SER A 119 -8.85 -23.26 -4.54
N VAL A 120 -8.89 -22.14 -3.84
CA VAL A 120 -8.96 -22.07 -2.37
C VAL A 120 -10.16 -21.20 -1.97
N PRO A 121 -11.11 -21.73 -1.17
CA PRO A 121 -12.17 -20.92 -0.63
C PRO A 121 -11.61 -19.98 0.42
N LEU A 122 -12.00 -18.72 0.33
CA LEU A 122 -11.67 -17.65 1.23
C LEU A 122 -12.96 -17.09 1.82
N THR A 123 -13.20 -17.34 3.10
CA THR A 123 -14.39 -16.84 3.79
C THR A 123 -14.02 -15.77 4.81
N VAL A 124 -14.69 -14.61 4.74
CA VAL A 124 -14.69 -13.59 5.78
C VAL A 124 -16.05 -13.53 6.43
N GLU A 125 -16.08 -13.39 7.75
CA GLU A 125 -17.30 -13.24 8.54
C GLU A 125 -17.23 -11.94 9.34
N ALA A 126 -18.31 -11.16 9.32
CA ALA A 126 -18.56 -10.13 10.32
C ALA A 126 -19.39 -10.68 11.47
N TYR A 127 -18.97 -10.38 12.69
CA TYR A 127 -19.67 -10.76 13.91
C TYR A 127 -19.75 -9.58 14.88
N PRO A 128 -20.74 -9.56 15.80
CA PRO A 128 -20.86 -8.51 16.80
C PRO A 128 -19.61 -8.42 17.69
N ASP A 129 -19.23 -7.20 18.08
CA ASP A 129 -18.22 -7.00 19.11
C ASP A 129 -18.64 -7.71 20.42
N GLY A 130 -17.70 -8.40 21.07
CA GLY A 130 -18.00 -9.34 22.17
C GLY A 130 -18.32 -10.78 21.74
N GLY A 131 -18.36 -11.07 20.43
CA GLY A 131 -18.52 -12.42 19.89
C GLY A 131 -19.95 -12.75 19.45
N GLY A 132 -20.15 -14.00 19.03
CA GLY A 132 -21.46 -14.52 18.60
C GLY A 132 -21.46 -15.11 17.20
N THR A 133 -22.67 -15.30 16.66
CA THR A 133 -22.88 -15.77 15.29
C THR A 133 -22.55 -14.67 14.29
N ALA A 134 -21.97 -15.04 13.15
CA ALA A 134 -21.74 -14.11 12.07
C ALA A 134 -23.07 -13.49 11.61
N VAL A 135 -23.09 -12.17 11.46
CA VAL A 135 -24.23 -11.41 10.93
C VAL A 135 -24.11 -11.19 9.43
N ALA A 136 -22.90 -11.33 8.88
CA ALA A 136 -22.64 -11.29 7.46
C ALA A 136 -21.45 -12.19 7.12
N THR A 137 -21.50 -12.82 5.94
CA THR A 137 -20.46 -13.72 5.45
C THR A 137 -20.23 -13.47 3.97
N LEU A 138 -18.97 -13.46 3.56
CA LEU A 138 -18.58 -13.46 2.15
C LEU A 138 -17.61 -14.61 1.93
N THR A 139 -17.95 -15.50 0.99
CA THR A 139 -17.04 -16.53 0.50
C THR A 139 -16.64 -16.21 -0.92
N LEU A 140 -15.33 -16.17 -1.13
CA LEU A 140 -14.67 -15.99 -2.42
C LEU A 140 -13.90 -17.25 -2.76
N HIS A 141 -13.68 -17.52 -4.03
CA HIS A 141 -12.80 -18.58 -4.48
C HIS A 141 -11.57 -17.98 -5.15
N LEU A 142 -10.42 -18.12 -4.49
CA LEU A 142 -9.12 -17.78 -5.06
C LEU A 142 -8.75 -18.86 -6.08
N GLN A 143 -8.81 -18.55 -7.36
CA GLN A 143 -8.54 -19.49 -8.44
C GLN A 143 -7.13 -19.31 -8.99
N ARG A 144 -6.48 -20.41 -9.37
CA ARG A 144 -5.23 -20.32 -10.10
C ARG A 144 -5.50 -19.73 -11.49
N PRO A 145 -4.69 -18.78 -11.98
CA PRO A 145 -4.84 -18.28 -13.34
C PRO A 145 -4.86 -19.43 -14.36
N ALA A 146 -5.86 -19.45 -15.23
CA ALA A 146 -6.07 -20.53 -16.20
C ALA A 146 -4.84 -20.73 -17.11
N GLU A 147 -4.18 -19.63 -17.46
CA GLU A 147 -3.00 -19.60 -18.33
C GLU A 147 -1.70 -19.30 -17.56
N LEU A 148 -1.47 -19.96 -16.42
CA LEU A 148 -0.21 -19.82 -15.67
C LEU A 148 0.96 -20.49 -16.43
N PRO A 149 1.96 -19.74 -16.93
CA PRO A 149 3.10 -20.34 -17.61
C PRO A 149 4.02 -21.06 -16.61
N LYS A 150 4.73 -22.10 -17.09
CA LYS A 150 5.64 -22.90 -16.25
C LYS A 150 6.90 -22.15 -15.79
N ARG A 151 7.29 -21.09 -16.50
CA ARG A 151 8.58 -20.39 -16.32
C ARG A 151 8.36 -18.89 -16.09
N VAL A 152 7.74 -18.55 -14.95
CA VAL A 152 7.56 -17.15 -14.53
C VAL A 152 8.88 -16.60 -13.95
N ILE A 153 9.30 -15.43 -14.42
CA ILE A 153 10.41 -14.67 -13.86
C ILE A 153 9.95 -14.05 -12.54
N ARG A 154 10.71 -14.28 -11.47
CA ARG A 154 10.45 -13.77 -10.11
C ARG A 154 11.73 -13.26 -9.48
N LEU A 155 11.65 -12.39 -8.48
CA LEU A 155 12.79 -12.12 -7.62
C LEU A 155 12.90 -13.21 -6.55
N LEU A 156 13.95 -14.03 -6.63
CA LEU A 156 14.20 -15.13 -5.70
C LEU A 156 15.44 -14.82 -4.84
N PRO A 157 15.44 -15.22 -3.55
CA PRO A 157 16.60 -15.04 -2.70
C PRO A 157 17.77 -15.89 -3.20
N VAL A 158 18.90 -15.25 -3.48
CA VAL A 158 20.19 -15.90 -3.76
C VAL A 158 21.02 -16.00 -2.47
N THR A 159 20.83 -15.05 -1.56
CA THR A 159 21.34 -15.11 -0.19
C THR A 159 20.19 -14.74 0.74
N ALA A 160 19.82 -15.65 1.64
CA ALA A 160 18.66 -15.51 2.50
C ALA A 160 18.67 -14.15 3.23
N GLY A 161 17.64 -13.35 2.99
CA GLY A 161 17.47 -12.05 3.65
C GLY A 161 18.40 -10.92 3.20
N GLN A 162 19.31 -11.19 2.26
CA GLN A 162 20.36 -10.25 1.89
C GLN A 162 20.32 -9.89 0.42
N ARG A 163 20.02 -10.84 -0.47
CA ARG A 163 20.07 -10.60 -1.91
C ARG A 163 19.02 -11.41 -2.65
N TRP A 164 18.30 -10.73 -3.54
CA TRP A 164 17.32 -11.30 -4.44
C TRP A 164 17.69 -10.96 -5.89
N GLU A 165 17.51 -11.92 -6.80
CA GLU A 165 17.79 -11.74 -8.22
C GLU A 165 16.65 -12.26 -9.06
N ALA A 166 16.49 -11.70 -10.26
CA ALA A 166 15.50 -12.20 -11.20
C ALA A 166 15.83 -13.66 -11.54
N SER A 167 14.87 -14.56 -11.45
CA SER A 167 15.05 -15.99 -11.69
C SER A 167 15.19 -16.31 -13.17
N GLU A 168 15.68 -17.50 -13.47
CA GLU A 168 15.55 -18.09 -14.80
C GLU A 168 14.06 -18.29 -15.12
N GLY A 169 13.59 -17.62 -16.18
CA GLY A 169 12.19 -17.61 -16.58
C GLY A 169 12.03 -16.93 -17.94
N GLU A 170 10.82 -17.01 -18.49
CA GLU A 170 10.50 -16.50 -19.82
C GLU A 170 9.25 -15.62 -19.83
N PHE A 171 8.55 -15.53 -18.71
CA PHE A 171 7.27 -14.82 -18.63
C PHE A 171 7.21 -13.90 -17.42
N LEU A 172 6.66 -12.71 -17.60
CA LEU A 172 6.30 -11.80 -16.52
C LEU A 172 4.78 -11.58 -16.52
N PRO A 173 4.14 -11.42 -15.35
CA PRO A 173 2.78 -10.93 -15.29
C PRO A 173 2.70 -9.50 -15.83
N LEU A 174 1.60 -9.14 -16.47
CA LEU A 174 1.34 -7.73 -16.79
C LEU A 174 1.13 -6.91 -15.52
N TYR A 175 1.53 -5.65 -15.57
CA TYR A 175 1.36 -4.73 -14.45
C TYR A 175 -0.12 -4.57 -14.09
N ASP A 176 -0.42 -4.74 -12.80
CA ASP A 176 -1.76 -4.75 -12.27
C ASP A 176 -1.88 -3.67 -11.18
N CYS A 177 -2.69 -2.65 -11.47
CA CYS A 177 -2.96 -1.55 -10.55
C CYS A 177 -3.77 -2.04 -9.34
N ARG A 178 -3.46 -1.56 -8.13
CA ARG A 178 -4.15 -2.00 -6.90
C ARG A 178 -5.63 -1.59 -6.88
N TRP A 179 -5.95 -0.45 -7.48
CA TRP A 179 -7.29 0.14 -7.45
C TRP A 179 -8.26 -0.50 -8.43
N TRP A 180 -7.75 -0.89 -9.59
CA TRP A 180 -8.52 -1.58 -10.62
C TRP A 180 -7.81 -2.88 -10.98
N PRO A 181 -7.77 -3.83 -10.03
CA PRO A 181 -7.04 -5.05 -10.25
C PRO A 181 -7.73 -5.83 -11.38
N ALA A 182 -6.98 -6.15 -12.43
CA ALA A 182 -7.46 -6.92 -13.57
C ALA A 182 -7.97 -8.26 -13.08
N ARG A 183 -9.20 -8.66 -13.42
CA ARG A 183 -9.79 -9.91 -12.90
C ARG A 183 -8.87 -11.10 -13.10
N THR A 184 -8.35 -11.24 -14.32
CA THR A 184 -7.43 -12.31 -14.71
C THR A 184 -5.99 -11.84 -14.69
N VAL A 185 -5.10 -12.72 -14.24
CA VAL A 185 -3.66 -12.45 -14.31
C VAL A 185 -3.15 -12.92 -15.67
N THR A 186 -2.73 -11.96 -16.49
CA THR A 186 -2.15 -12.23 -17.81
C THR A 186 -0.63 -12.19 -17.75
N TYR A 187 0.01 -13.01 -18.58
CA TYR A 187 1.47 -13.12 -18.65
C TYR A 187 1.94 -12.84 -20.07
N GLU A 188 3.09 -12.19 -20.19
CA GLU A 188 3.75 -11.96 -21.48
C GLU A 188 5.17 -12.49 -21.45
N LYS A 189 5.67 -12.87 -22.63
CA LYS A 189 7.07 -13.24 -22.79
C LYS A 189 7.96 -12.05 -22.47
N ALA A 190 9.00 -12.31 -21.69
CA ALA A 190 9.99 -11.32 -21.31
C ALA A 190 11.37 -11.96 -21.20
N GLU A 191 12.40 -11.17 -21.48
CA GLU A 191 13.78 -11.55 -21.19
C GLU A 191 14.05 -11.37 -19.69
N ARG A 192 14.91 -12.23 -19.13
CA ARG A 192 15.39 -12.10 -17.76
C ARG A 192 16.10 -10.75 -17.60
N PRO A 193 15.60 -9.81 -16.78
CA PRO A 193 16.30 -8.55 -16.58
C PRO A 193 17.52 -8.78 -15.68
N PRO A 194 18.60 -8.00 -15.86
CA PRO A 194 19.75 -7.99 -14.96
C PRO A 194 19.42 -7.23 -13.65
N LEU A 195 18.27 -7.53 -13.05
CA LEU A 195 17.73 -6.88 -11.86
C LEU A 195 18.10 -7.68 -10.62
N ALA A 196 18.61 -6.97 -9.61
CA ALA A 196 18.82 -7.50 -8.27
C ALA A 196 18.30 -6.50 -7.23
N VAL A 197 17.94 -7.01 -6.06
CA VAL A 197 17.71 -6.22 -4.85
C VAL A 197 18.67 -6.73 -3.79
N GLN A 198 19.39 -5.84 -3.14
CA GLN A 198 20.34 -6.17 -2.09
C GLN A 198 20.05 -5.35 -0.85
N ARG A 199 20.05 -6.02 0.31
CA ARG A 199 20.00 -5.36 1.59
C ARG A 199 21.41 -4.96 2.03
N GLU A 200 21.57 -3.73 2.47
CA GLU A 200 22.78 -3.24 3.13
C GLU A 200 22.39 -2.44 4.37
N GLY A 201 22.50 -3.07 5.54
CA GLY A 201 22.08 -2.48 6.82
C GLY A 201 20.58 -2.13 6.82
N GLU A 202 20.30 -0.82 6.91
CA GLU A 202 18.95 -0.24 6.94
C GLU A 202 18.41 0.12 5.54
N GLN A 203 19.01 -0.42 4.47
CA GLN A 203 18.68 -0.03 3.10
C GLN A 203 18.42 -1.23 2.21
N LEU A 204 17.48 -1.08 1.28
CA LEU A 204 17.36 -1.91 0.09
C LEU A 204 17.90 -1.14 -1.12
N LEU A 205 18.89 -1.72 -1.77
CA LEU A 205 19.49 -1.23 -3.01
C LEU A 205 18.90 -2.02 -4.17
N VAL A 206 18.19 -1.33 -5.05
CA VAL A 206 17.72 -1.88 -6.32
C VAL A 206 18.81 -1.66 -7.34
N GLN A 207 19.29 -2.75 -7.95
CA GLN A 207 20.44 -2.77 -8.83
C GLN A 207 20.06 -3.25 -10.24
N TRP A 208 20.58 -2.57 -11.26
CA TRP A 208 20.50 -2.98 -12.65
C TRP A 208 21.91 -3.22 -13.21
N ALA A 209 22.19 -4.44 -13.65
CA ALA A 209 23.52 -4.85 -14.10
C ALA A 209 24.64 -4.48 -13.10
N GLY A 210 24.35 -4.59 -11.80
CA GLY A 210 25.27 -4.27 -10.70
C GLY A 210 25.33 -2.78 -10.31
N GLN A 211 24.66 -1.88 -11.04
CA GLN A 211 24.59 -0.45 -10.69
C GLN A 211 23.32 -0.16 -9.88
N THR A 212 23.45 0.60 -8.78
CA THR A 212 22.30 1.03 -7.99
C THR A 212 21.46 2.06 -8.75
N VAL A 213 20.19 1.73 -9.00
CA VAL A 213 19.23 2.59 -9.72
C VAL A 213 18.14 3.15 -8.81
N ALA A 214 17.90 2.52 -7.66
CA ALA A 214 17.09 3.06 -6.58
C ALA A 214 17.58 2.58 -5.22
N ARG A 215 17.28 3.36 -4.18
CA ARG A 215 17.55 3.03 -2.78
C ARG A 215 16.31 3.31 -1.95
N ILE A 216 15.88 2.33 -1.16
CA ILE A 216 14.81 2.48 -0.16
C ILE A 216 15.46 2.40 1.23
N VAL A 217 15.34 3.47 2.03
CA VAL A 217 15.94 3.56 3.37
C VAL A 217 14.86 3.31 4.42
N ASP A 218 15.08 2.33 5.28
CA ASP A 218 14.24 2.03 6.42
C ASP A 218 14.69 2.87 7.63
N GLN A 219 13.88 3.85 8.02
CA GLN A 219 14.15 4.74 9.16
C GLN A 219 13.34 4.34 10.40
N THR A 220 12.78 3.14 10.39
CA THR A 220 11.82 2.71 11.40
C THR A 220 12.53 2.09 12.59
N ARG A 221 11.80 1.98 13.71
CA ARG A 221 12.34 1.50 14.99
C ARG A 221 11.28 0.66 15.71
N PRO A 222 11.43 -0.67 15.80
CA PRO A 222 12.48 -1.49 15.18
C PRO A 222 12.43 -1.41 13.64
N LEU A 223 13.53 -1.76 12.97
CA LEU A 223 13.59 -1.80 11.51
C LEU A 223 12.65 -2.88 10.96
N VAL A 224 11.85 -2.56 9.96
CA VAL A 224 11.07 -3.55 9.21
C VAL A 224 11.98 -4.46 8.41
N LEU A 225 13.10 -3.95 7.91
CA LEU A 225 14.08 -4.79 7.22
C LEU A 225 14.67 -5.88 8.10
N ASP A 226 14.62 -5.78 9.43
CA ASP A 226 15.03 -6.88 10.32
C ASP A 226 14.03 -8.05 10.32
N GLN A 227 12.79 -7.81 9.90
CA GLN A 227 11.72 -8.80 9.78
C GLN A 227 11.52 -9.19 8.31
N LEU A 228 12.57 -9.76 7.69
CA LEU A 228 12.66 -9.98 6.23
C LEU A 228 11.52 -10.81 5.61
N ASP A 229 10.82 -11.63 6.39
CA ASP A 229 9.63 -12.34 5.91
C ASP A 229 8.51 -11.38 5.49
N ASP A 230 8.56 -10.14 5.96
CA ASP A 230 7.58 -9.07 5.75
C ASP A 230 7.92 -8.17 4.55
N VAL A 231 9.04 -8.41 3.85
CA VAL A 231 9.37 -7.72 2.59
C VAL A 231 9.10 -8.66 1.42
N LYS A 232 8.27 -8.24 0.47
CA LYS A 232 7.99 -9.00 -0.76
C LYS A 232 8.30 -8.18 -2.00
N PHE A 233 8.72 -8.88 -3.04
CA PHE A 233 9.03 -8.29 -4.33
C PHE A 233 8.19 -8.92 -5.43
N GLU A 234 7.62 -8.08 -6.28
CA GLU A 234 6.92 -8.52 -7.47
C GLU A 234 7.47 -7.78 -8.69
N LEU A 235 7.60 -8.50 -9.80
CA LEU A 235 8.14 -7.95 -11.03
C LEU A 235 7.11 -8.11 -12.13
N PHE A 236 6.85 -7.03 -12.86
CA PHE A 236 5.82 -6.97 -13.89
C PHE A 236 6.37 -6.45 -15.21
N GLN A 237 5.75 -6.91 -16.28
CA GLN A 237 5.80 -6.24 -17.57
C GLN A 237 4.87 -5.02 -17.54
N PHE A 238 5.41 -3.80 -17.64
CA PHE A 238 4.57 -2.61 -17.66
C PHE A 238 3.86 -2.43 -19.01
N ILE A 239 2.61 -1.96 -18.96
CA ILE A 239 1.70 -1.94 -20.09
C ILE A 239 1.91 -0.66 -20.92
N THR A 240 3.02 -0.57 -21.66
CA THR A 240 3.19 0.42 -22.75
C THR A 240 3.11 -0.25 -24.12
N PRO A 241 2.79 0.48 -25.21
CA PRO A 241 2.77 -0.09 -26.55
C PRO A 241 4.09 -0.79 -26.96
N ALA A 242 5.23 -0.21 -26.55
CA ALA A 242 6.56 -0.73 -26.90
C ALA A 242 7.18 -1.67 -25.84
N ARG A 243 6.47 -1.94 -24.72
CA ARG A 243 6.92 -2.85 -23.65
C ARG A 243 8.34 -2.58 -23.13
N GLU A 244 8.73 -1.31 -23.16
CA GLU A 244 10.08 -0.83 -22.86
C GLU A 244 10.38 -0.68 -21.36
N TYR A 245 9.37 -0.89 -20.50
CA TYR A 245 9.49 -0.77 -19.06
C TYR A 245 9.11 -2.06 -18.31
N LEU A 246 9.67 -2.19 -17.11
CA LEU A 246 9.31 -3.14 -16.08
C LEU A 246 8.83 -2.37 -14.85
N ALA A 247 7.89 -2.92 -14.09
CA ALA A 247 7.55 -2.39 -12.79
C ALA A 247 8.06 -3.35 -11.71
N LEU A 248 8.90 -2.85 -10.80
CA LEU A 248 9.26 -3.55 -9.57
C LEU A 248 8.38 -3.02 -8.44
N ARG A 249 7.52 -3.87 -7.89
CA ARG A 249 6.76 -3.58 -6.69
C ARG A 249 7.49 -4.14 -5.47
N VAL A 250 7.70 -3.30 -4.48
CA VAL A 250 8.29 -3.67 -3.18
C VAL A 250 7.23 -3.45 -2.12
N TRP A 251 6.84 -4.52 -1.43
CA TRP A 251 5.91 -4.48 -0.30
C TRP A 251 6.66 -4.53 1.01
N PHE A 252 6.17 -3.78 1.99
CA PHE A 252 6.58 -3.78 3.38
C PHE A 252 5.35 -4.02 4.23
N PHE A 253 5.17 -5.25 4.69
CA PHE A 253 4.04 -5.61 5.52
C PHE A 253 4.34 -5.25 6.98
N TRP A 254 3.75 -4.16 7.47
CA TRP A 254 3.80 -3.84 8.88
C TRP A 254 2.84 -4.78 9.59
N LEU A 255 3.31 -5.90 10.12
CA LEU A 255 2.39 -6.84 10.78
C LEU A 255 2.48 -6.76 12.30
N ASN A 256 3.53 -6.17 12.87
CA ASN A 256 3.88 -6.35 14.27
C ASN A 256 3.22 -5.35 15.24
N LYS A 257 2.40 -5.86 16.16
CA LYS A 257 1.77 -5.13 17.29
C LYS A 257 2.77 -4.70 18.39
N GLU A 258 3.99 -5.23 18.38
CA GLU A 258 5.03 -5.01 19.39
C GLU A 258 5.89 -3.75 19.14
N ILE A 259 5.52 -2.90 18.18
CA ILE A 259 6.11 -1.56 18.06
C ILE A 259 5.68 -0.74 19.30
N LYS A 260 6.43 -0.90 20.39
CA LYS A 260 6.15 -0.31 21.71
C LYS A 260 6.43 1.19 21.68
N VAL A 261 5.38 1.93 22.03
CA VAL A 261 5.34 3.26 22.67
C VAL A 261 6.73 3.80 23.05
N LEU A 262 7.37 4.50 22.11
CA LEU A 262 8.52 5.37 22.41
C LEU A 262 8.23 6.85 22.11
N SER A 263 6.99 7.21 21.75
CA SER A 263 6.58 8.62 21.72
C SER A 263 6.28 9.10 23.14
N LEU A 264 7.02 10.12 23.58
CA LEU A 264 6.71 10.85 24.81
C LEU A 264 5.25 11.32 24.76
N GLY A 265 4.40 10.79 25.65
CA GLY A 265 3.05 11.30 25.89
C GLY A 265 1.89 10.51 25.29
N GLY A 266 2.10 9.32 24.71
CA GLY A 266 0.99 8.45 24.26
C GLY A 266 0.19 8.97 23.05
N LEU A 267 0.50 10.17 22.56
CA LEU A 267 0.07 10.69 21.27
C LEU A 267 0.93 10.01 20.19
N GLY A 268 0.31 9.41 19.17
CA GLY A 268 1.04 8.99 17.97
C GLY A 268 0.99 7.52 17.63
N ARG A 269 -0.15 6.87 17.82
CA ARG A 269 -0.45 5.65 17.08
C ARG A 269 -1.69 5.87 16.21
N HIS A 270 -1.58 6.75 15.22
CA HIS A 270 -2.71 7.10 14.37
C HIS A 270 -2.98 6.17 13.20
N GLU A 271 -2.05 5.31 12.84
CA GLU A 271 -2.29 4.29 11.83
C GLU A 271 -1.66 2.96 12.24
N VAL A 272 -2.53 2.03 12.62
CA VAL A 272 -2.74 0.79 11.87
C VAL A 272 -1.52 0.19 11.13
N PRO A 273 -1.04 -1.01 11.51
CA PRO A 273 -0.15 -1.83 10.67
C PRO A 273 -0.68 -2.06 9.24
N ASP A 274 -0.30 -1.21 8.28
CA ASP A 274 -0.66 -1.33 6.85
C ASP A 274 0.43 -2.08 6.05
N ALA A 275 0.17 -2.39 4.78
CA ALA A 275 1.20 -2.77 3.82
C ALA A 275 1.62 -1.55 3.02
N GLU A 276 2.84 -1.08 3.28
CA GLU A 276 3.43 -0.01 2.48
C GLU A 276 4.01 -0.59 1.20
N ARG A 277 4.02 0.21 0.15
CA ARG A 277 4.63 -0.22 -1.11
C ARG A 277 5.31 0.89 -1.88
N PHE A 278 6.25 0.46 -2.71
CA PHE A 278 6.80 1.25 -3.79
C PHE A 278 6.66 0.51 -5.10
N ASP A 279 6.19 1.21 -6.12
CA ASP A 279 6.19 0.74 -7.51
C ASP A 279 7.24 1.53 -8.28
N LEU A 280 8.29 0.87 -8.74
CA LEU A 280 9.41 1.49 -9.46
C LEU A 280 9.32 1.12 -10.94
N LEU A 281 9.16 2.10 -11.82
CA LEU A 281 9.10 1.88 -13.25
C LEU A 281 10.51 1.95 -13.85
N LEU A 282 11.11 0.80 -14.14
CA LEU A 282 12.46 0.66 -14.68
C LEU A 282 12.43 0.57 -16.19
N ARG A 283 13.24 1.38 -16.87
CA ARG A 283 13.42 1.29 -18.31
C ARG A 283 14.35 0.12 -18.65
N LYS A 284 13.91 -0.81 -19.50
CA LYS A 284 14.66 -2.05 -19.79
C LYS A 284 16.03 -1.83 -20.44
N LYS A 285 16.22 -0.75 -21.20
CA LYS A 285 17.49 -0.54 -21.93
C LYS A 285 18.68 -0.26 -21.02
N ASP A 286 18.44 0.37 -19.87
CA ASP A 286 19.49 0.91 -18.99
C ASP A 286 19.16 0.84 -17.48
N GLY A 287 17.99 0.33 -17.11
CA GLY A 287 17.57 0.18 -15.73
C GLY A 287 17.13 1.48 -15.05
N LEU A 288 17.13 2.61 -15.76
CA LEU A 288 16.79 3.89 -15.16
C LEU A 288 15.35 3.85 -14.63
N VAL A 289 15.16 4.23 -13.36
CA VAL A 289 13.82 4.43 -12.80
C VAL A 289 13.28 5.76 -13.31
N THR A 290 12.21 5.73 -14.11
CA THR A 290 11.63 6.92 -14.73
C THR A 290 10.44 7.45 -13.95
N LEU A 291 9.62 6.55 -13.41
CA LEU A 291 8.51 6.88 -12.53
C LEU A 291 8.63 6.05 -11.25
N ALA A 292 8.17 6.62 -10.14
CA ALA A 292 8.00 5.91 -8.89
C ALA A 292 6.61 6.21 -8.33
N CYS A 293 6.03 5.20 -7.70
CA CYS A 293 4.79 5.35 -6.97
C CYS A 293 4.94 4.84 -5.56
N THR A 294 4.21 5.47 -4.66
CA THR A 294 4.01 4.96 -3.32
C THR A 294 2.53 4.99 -2.98
N ASP A 295 2.19 4.29 -1.91
CA ASP A 295 0.85 4.25 -1.40
C ASP A 295 0.71 5.23 -0.23
N LEU A 296 -0.29 6.10 -0.28
CA LEU A 296 -0.66 6.92 0.86
C LEU A 296 -2.16 6.76 1.12
N HIS A 297 -2.51 6.18 2.27
CA HIS A 297 -3.91 5.92 2.66
C HIS A 297 -4.67 5.19 1.56
N TRP A 298 -4.05 4.12 1.07
CA TRP A 298 -4.52 3.26 -0.01
C TRP A 298 -4.42 3.87 -1.41
N ARG A 299 -4.06 5.16 -1.57
CA ARG A 299 -3.98 5.90 -2.86
C ARG A 299 -2.62 5.73 -3.54
N GLU A 300 -2.64 5.38 -4.83
CA GLU A 300 -1.43 5.35 -5.65
C GLU A 300 -1.00 6.77 -6.02
N MET A 301 0.15 7.19 -5.51
CA MET A 301 0.74 8.49 -5.80
C MET A 301 1.96 8.29 -6.69
N TRP A 302 1.80 8.56 -7.99
CA TRP A 302 2.88 8.48 -8.98
C TRP A 302 3.61 9.81 -9.13
N GLY A 303 4.91 9.74 -9.40
CA GLY A 303 5.68 10.89 -9.86
C GLY A 303 6.88 10.51 -10.72
N GLN A 304 7.40 11.49 -11.43
CA GLN A 304 8.56 11.38 -12.30
C GLN A 304 9.87 11.53 -11.52
N VAL A 305 10.80 10.60 -11.69
CA VAL A 305 12.13 10.70 -11.09
C VAL A 305 12.93 11.76 -11.86
N ILE A 306 13.38 12.80 -11.15
CA ILE A 306 14.13 13.91 -11.74
C ILE A 306 15.64 13.79 -11.53
N GLU A 307 16.06 13.08 -10.47
CA GLU A 307 17.48 12.88 -10.16
C GLU A 307 17.73 11.41 -9.76
N PRO A 308 18.35 10.61 -10.65
CA PRO A 308 18.72 9.23 -10.34
C PRO A 308 20.04 9.14 -9.52
N PRO A 309 20.21 8.11 -8.67
CA PRO A 309 19.23 7.05 -8.39
C PRO A 309 18.05 7.56 -7.57
N LEU A 310 16.88 6.92 -7.74
CA LEU A 310 15.72 7.22 -6.89
C LEU A 310 16.08 6.97 -5.42
N VAL A 311 15.66 7.88 -4.53
CA VAL A 311 15.77 7.68 -3.08
C VAL A 311 14.39 7.68 -2.46
N ALA A 312 13.99 6.57 -1.86
CA ALA A 312 12.77 6.44 -1.09
C ALA A 312 13.10 6.18 0.38
N THR A 313 12.18 6.52 1.27
CA THR A 313 12.31 6.26 2.70
C THR A 313 11.02 5.66 3.24
N ILE A 314 11.13 4.84 4.27
CA ILE A 314 9.98 4.40 5.08
C ILE A 314 10.21 4.82 6.50
N GLY A 315 9.19 5.46 7.08
CA GLY A 315 9.24 6.07 8.38
C GLY A 315 10.08 7.35 8.41
N LEU A 316 10.26 7.85 9.63
CA LEU A 316 10.78 9.18 9.88
C LEU A 316 12.05 9.13 10.74
N ASN A 317 13.07 9.88 10.32
CA ASN A 317 14.24 10.12 11.13
C ASN A 317 13.95 11.07 12.31
N LEU A 318 14.90 11.21 13.23
CA LEU A 318 14.75 12.03 14.44
C LEU A 318 14.50 13.51 14.13
N GLN A 319 15.14 14.06 13.11
CA GLN A 319 14.96 15.46 12.73
C GLN A 319 13.54 15.70 12.21
N GLN A 320 13.06 14.84 11.31
CA GLN A 320 11.69 14.91 10.78
C GLN A 320 10.65 14.76 11.89
N LYS A 321 10.90 13.85 12.85
CA LYS A 321 10.05 13.70 14.06
C LYS A 321 10.03 14.97 14.90
N ALA A 322 11.16 15.64 15.07
CA ALA A 322 11.26 16.90 15.81
C ALA A 322 10.49 18.03 15.11
N GLU A 323 10.69 18.20 13.79
CA GLU A 323 9.96 19.19 12.97
C GLU A 323 8.43 18.97 13.03
N LEU A 324 7.97 17.72 12.89
CA LEU A 324 6.56 17.35 13.03
C LEU A 324 6.03 17.61 14.44
N GLY A 325 6.84 17.33 15.47
CA GLY A 325 6.51 17.60 16.86
C GLY A 325 6.28 19.08 17.13
N GLU A 326 7.15 19.95 16.62
CA GLU A 326 7.03 21.40 16.71
C GLU A 326 5.81 21.93 15.96
N GLU A 327 5.55 21.45 14.73
CA GLU A 327 4.38 21.82 13.93
C GLU A 327 3.06 21.40 14.61
N LYS A 328 3.00 20.19 15.17
CA LYS A 328 1.81 19.68 15.86
C LYS A 328 1.57 20.37 17.20
N LEU A 329 2.59 20.60 18.01
CA LEU A 329 2.46 21.39 19.23
C LEU A 329 1.97 22.81 18.92
N GLY A 330 2.47 23.42 17.84
CA GLY A 330 2.00 24.73 17.38
C GLY A 330 0.57 24.73 16.83
N SER A 331 0.10 23.63 16.21
CA SER A 331 -1.24 23.54 15.63
C SER A 331 -2.31 23.07 16.62
N VAL A 332 -1.97 22.32 17.68
CA VAL A 332 -2.90 21.99 18.78
C VAL A 332 -3.42 23.26 19.47
N PHE A 333 -2.61 24.33 19.54
CA PHE A 333 -3.09 25.64 20.01
C PHE A 333 -3.99 26.39 19.00
N LYS A 334 -3.98 26.02 17.72
CA LYS A 334 -4.79 26.65 16.66
C LYS A 334 -6.06 25.88 16.29
N LYS A 335 -6.14 24.57 16.58
CA LYS A 335 -7.21 23.66 16.12
C LYS A 335 -8.52 23.70 16.94
N ALA A 336 -8.79 24.80 17.64
CA ALA A 336 -10.12 25.07 18.22
C ALA A 336 -11.07 25.78 17.23
N ALA A 337 -10.59 26.08 16.01
CA ALA A 337 -11.38 26.74 14.98
C ALA A 337 -11.27 25.98 13.65
N LYS A 338 -12.42 25.53 13.13
CA LYS A 338 -12.67 24.89 11.82
C LYS A 338 -12.42 23.38 11.75
N ASP A 339 -13.50 22.63 11.94
CA ASP A 339 -13.75 21.41 11.17
C ASP A 339 -15.07 21.58 10.41
N ALA A 340 -14.97 21.61 9.08
CA ALA A 340 -16.10 21.43 8.16
C ALA A 340 -15.65 20.38 7.14
N ARG A 341 -16.24 19.18 7.25
CA ARG A 341 -15.99 18.03 6.37
C ARG A 341 -16.48 18.33 4.95
N ARG A 342 -15.70 18.01 3.93
CA ARG A 342 -16.14 17.95 2.52
C ARG A 342 -16.19 16.48 2.07
N ASP A 343 -17.29 16.10 1.44
CA ASP A 343 -17.52 14.76 0.88
C ASP A 343 -16.65 14.52 -0.37
N TYR A 344 -16.12 13.29 -0.49
CA TYR A 344 -15.15 12.87 -1.51
C TYR A 344 -15.75 11.82 -2.46
N ASN A 345 -15.83 12.13 -3.76
CA ASN A 345 -16.34 11.23 -4.80
C ASN A 345 -15.20 10.80 -5.75
N PRO A 346 -14.77 9.52 -5.75
CA PRO A 346 -13.49 9.07 -6.31
C PRO A 346 -13.41 8.95 -7.85
N ILE A 347 -14.50 8.66 -8.58
CA ILE A 347 -14.47 8.59 -10.06
C ILE A 347 -14.40 10.00 -10.64
N GLY A 348 -15.26 10.88 -10.13
CA GLY A 348 -15.10 12.28 -10.39
C GLY A 348 -13.91 12.90 -9.65
N TYR A 349 -13.15 12.21 -8.79
CA TYR A 349 -11.90 12.75 -8.26
C TYR A 349 -10.76 12.50 -9.23
N ILE A 350 -10.71 11.41 -9.98
CA ILE A 350 -9.67 11.26 -11.02
C ILE A 350 -9.98 12.12 -12.24
N GLU A 351 -11.26 12.29 -12.57
CA GLU A 351 -11.72 13.17 -13.64
C GLU A 351 -11.72 14.66 -13.22
N ARG A 352 -12.06 15.00 -11.96
CA ARG A 352 -11.93 16.38 -11.42
C ARG A 352 -10.56 16.69 -10.83
N LEU A 353 -9.67 15.76 -10.54
CA LEU A 353 -8.26 16.09 -10.24
C LEU A 353 -7.59 16.65 -11.51
N ALA A 354 -8.16 16.38 -12.70
CA ALA A 354 -7.79 17.07 -13.94
C ALA A 354 -8.46 18.46 -14.12
N GLU A 355 -9.56 18.77 -13.41
CA GLU A 355 -10.34 20.02 -13.58
C GLU A 355 -10.27 20.99 -12.36
N ASP A 356 -10.21 20.48 -11.13
CA ASP A 356 -10.16 21.19 -9.84
C ASP A 356 -8.72 21.43 -9.33
N LEU A 357 -7.68 20.81 -9.91
CA LEU A 357 -6.27 21.17 -9.66
C LEU A 357 -5.85 22.49 -10.34
N ALA A 358 -6.80 23.28 -10.84
CA ALA A 358 -6.59 24.56 -11.50
C ALA A 358 -6.63 25.77 -10.56
N GLN A 359 -6.72 25.60 -9.23
CA GLN A 359 -6.76 26.71 -8.28
C GLN A 359 -5.87 26.48 -7.06
N ASP A 360 -4.89 27.39 -6.92
CA ASP A 360 -3.88 27.64 -5.88
C ASP A 360 -2.50 26.94 -5.94
N ASP A 361 -1.48 27.81 -5.90
CA ASP A 361 -0.03 27.57 -5.84
C ASP A 361 0.40 27.09 -4.43
N GLU A 362 0.27 25.80 -4.12
CA GLU A 362 0.97 25.22 -2.98
C GLU A 362 1.86 24.03 -3.38
N GLU A 363 3.10 24.05 -2.87
CA GLU A 363 4.07 22.95 -2.91
C GLU A 363 3.45 21.65 -2.38
N LEU A 364 3.19 20.69 -3.27
CA LEU A 364 2.90 19.32 -2.88
C LEU A 364 4.21 18.56 -2.62
N ILE A 365 4.84 18.85 -1.48
CA ILE A 365 5.57 17.80 -0.77
C ILE A 365 4.49 16.86 -0.25
N THR A 366 4.59 15.56 -0.50
CA THR A 366 3.75 14.56 0.17
C THR A 366 4.17 14.46 1.64
N ARG A 367 3.93 15.53 2.42
CA ARG A 367 3.85 15.47 3.88
C ARG A 367 2.41 15.05 4.18
N ALA A 368 2.15 13.75 4.21
CA ALA A 368 0.98 13.30 4.94
C ALA A 368 1.08 13.88 6.35
N LYS A 369 0.03 14.57 6.82
CA LYS A 369 -0.05 15.14 8.18
C LYS A 369 -0.25 14.05 9.24
N GLY A 370 0.53 12.99 9.13
CA GLY A 370 0.71 11.97 10.15
C GLY A 370 1.91 12.34 11.02
N THR A 371 1.85 12.02 12.31
CA THR A 371 3.07 11.96 13.15
C THR A 371 3.72 10.58 13.04
N GLU A 372 3.31 9.81 12.03
CA GLU A 372 3.40 8.36 12.01
C GLU A 372 4.76 7.85 11.52
N ALA A 373 5.18 6.73 12.11
CA ALA A 373 6.50 6.15 11.95
C ALA A 373 6.67 5.31 10.68
N HIS A 374 5.67 5.22 9.80
CA HIS A 374 5.59 4.25 8.68
C HIS A 374 5.29 4.86 7.32
N VAL A 375 5.06 6.18 7.20
CA VAL A 375 4.71 6.81 5.92
C VAL A 375 5.83 6.60 4.90
N PRO A 376 5.53 6.02 3.72
CA PRO A 376 6.51 5.89 2.67
C PRO A 376 6.66 7.23 1.96
N MET A 377 7.90 7.60 1.65
CA MET A 377 8.21 8.87 0.99
C MET A 377 9.09 8.63 -0.22
N LEU A 378 8.80 9.36 -1.29
CA LEU A 378 9.62 9.45 -2.48
C LEU A 378 10.41 10.77 -2.44
N ASN A 379 11.73 10.68 -2.53
CA ASN A 379 12.62 11.83 -2.71
C ASN A 379 13.10 11.86 -4.16
N ASN A 380 13.48 13.03 -4.66
CA ASN A 380 13.93 13.23 -6.05
C ASN A 380 12.87 12.88 -7.10
N VAL A 381 11.60 13.09 -6.73
CA VAL A 381 10.45 12.84 -7.60
C VAL A 381 9.67 14.14 -7.74
N GLN A 382 9.31 14.47 -8.98
CA GLN A 382 8.41 15.55 -9.34
C GLN A 382 7.06 14.97 -9.70
N GLN A 383 5.99 15.50 -9.12
CA GLN A 383 4.64 15.22 -9.61
C GLN A 383 4.41 16.07 -10.86
N VAL A 384 4.04 15.41 -11.96
CA VAL A 384 3.77 16.09 -13.23
C VAL A 384 2.28 16.33 -13.32
N THR A 385 1.87 17.60 -13.30
CA THR A 385 0.50 18.03 -13.56
C THR A 385 0.38 18.40 -15.04
N ALA A 386 -0.60 17.83 -15.73
CA ALA A 386 -0.96 18.28 -17.07
C ALA A 386 -1.81 19.56 -16.95
N GLY A 387 -1.36 20.67 -17.54
CA GLY A 387 -2.17 21.88 -17.64
C GLY A 387 -3.35 21.69 -18.62
N PRO A 388 -4.41 22.51 -18.50
CA PRO A 388 -5.61 22.44 -19.36
C PRO A 388 -5.31 22.64 -20.85
N ASP A 389 -4.18 23.27 -21.19
CA ASP A 389 -3.76 23.53 -22.57
C ASP A 389 -2.67 22.57 -23.07
N GLY A 390 -2.37 21.49 -22.32
CA GLY A 390 -1.27 20.57 -22.63
C GLY A 390 0.13 21.12 -22.33
N GLN A 391 0.24 22.27 -21.64
CA GLN A 391 1.51 22.74 -21.12
C GLN A 391 1.89 21.98 -19.84
N THR A 392 3.14 21.51 -19.78
CA THR A 392 3.73 20.86 -18.62
C THR A 392 4.20 21.92 -17.63
N ILE A 393 3.67 21.92 -16.41
CA ILE A 393 4.17 22.77 -15.31
C ILE A 393 5.12 21.93 -14.46
N VAL A 394 6.35 22.42 -14.31
CA VAL A 394 7.45 21.77 -13.59
C VAL A 394 7.55 22.43 -12.21
N VAL A 395 7.07 21.77 -11.15
CA VAL A 395 7.29 22.19 -9.75
C VAL A 395 8.60 21.59 -9.25
N THR A 396 9.67 22.39 -9.19
CA THR A 396 10.99 21.96 -8.69
C THR A 396 11.16 22.43 -7.26
N LYS A 397 11.58 21.53 -6.35
CA LYS A 397 11.98 21.93 -5.00
C LYS A 397 13.34 22.64 -5.07
N GLY A 398 13.38 23.92 -4.72
CA GLY A 398 14.61 24.69 -4.57
C GLY A 398 15.39 24.23 -3.33
N THR A 399 16.64 23.82 -3.51
CA THR A 399 17.62 23.80 -2.42
C THR A 399 17.88 25.24 -2.00
N SER A 400 17.69 25.55 -0.72
CA SER A 400 18.06 26.83 -0.14
C SER A 400 19.58 26.94 -0.09
N THR A 401 20.20 27.52 -1.12
CA THR A 401 21.50 28.14 -0.99
C THR A 401 21.28 29.59 -0.58
N GLU A 402 21.56 29.90 0.69
CA GLU A 402 21.76 31.27 1.14
C GLU A 402 22.89 31.88 0.31
N HIS A 403 22.55 32.80 -0.59
CA HIS A 403 23.50 33.75 -1.13
C HIS A 403 23.40 35.03 -0.30
N GLU A 404 24.37 35.21 0.59
CA GLU A 404 24.79 36.50 1.12
C GLU A 404 25.03 37.46 -0.05
N MET A 405 24.11 38.40 -0.28
CA MET A 405 24.38 39.56 -1.13
C MET A 405 25.10 40.60 -0.27
N THR A 406 26.41 40.66 -0.39
CA THR A 406 27.23 41.79 0.04
C THR A 406 26.86 43.02 -0.78
N SER A 407 26.45 44.10 -0.11
CA SER A 407 26.28 45.40 -0.75
C SER A 407 27.65 46.01 -1.05
N SER A 408 27.92 46.32 -2.31
CA SER A 408 28.88 47.36 -2.68
C SER A 408 28.56 47.90 -4.08
N ASP A 409 28.26 49.20 -4.12
CA ASP A 409 28.58 50.23 -5.14
C ASP A 409 28.12 49.97 -6.59
N VAL A 410 27.33 50.81 -7.29
CA VAL A 410 27.19 52.28 -7.36
C VAL A 410 25.76 52.65 -7.76
#